data_AF-A0A0C6FZ73-F1
#
_entry.id   AF-A0A0C6FZ73-F1
#
_cell.length_a   1.000
_cell.length_b   1.000
_cell.length_c   1.000
_cell.angle_alpha   90.00
_cell.angle_beta   90.00
_cell.angle_gamma   90.00
#
_symmetry.space_group_name_H-M   'P 1'
#
loop_
_entity.id
_entity.type
_entity.pdbx_description
1 polymer ?
#
loop_
_entity_poly.entity_id
_entity_poly.type
_entity_poly.pdbx_seq_one_letter_code
_entity_poly.pdbx_strand_id
1 'polypeptide(L)' 'ARKVCVVIWFYCALMCAPPLFGWSSYVAEGFLTSCSWDYLTRTPANRAYCIYLLTLGFVVPVSVIAY' A
#
# COMPACT_ATOMS: atom_id res chain seq x y z
N ALA A 1 0.79 -21.18 12.88
CA ALA A 1 0.72 -20.94 11.42
C ALA A 1 -0.61 -20.32 10.99
N ARG A 2 -1.75 -21.04 11.00
CA ARG A 2 -3.03 -20.55 10.42
C ARG A 2 -3.51 -19.18 10.91
N LYS A 3 -3.42 -18.91 12.22
CA LYS A 3 -3.82 -17.60 12.81
C LYS A 3 -2.99 -16.43 12.29
N VAL A 4 -1.68 -16.63 12.09
CA VAL A 4 -0.75 -15.59 11.60
C VAL A 4 -1.05 -15.27 10.14
N CYS A 5 -1.32 -16.29 9.31
CA CYS A 5 -1.72 -16.08 7.92
C CYS A 5 -2.98 -15.21 7.82
N VAL A 6 -4.00 -15.47 8.66
CA VAL A 6 -5.24 -14.66 8.66
C VAL A 6 -4.93 -13.21 9.01
N VAL A 7 -4.08 -12.96 10.01
CA VAL A 7 -3.67 -11.59 10.39
C VAL A 7 -2.97 -10.88 9.23
N ILE A 8 -2.04 -11.55 8.55
CA ILE A 8 -1.32 -10.98 7.39
C ILE A 8 -2.28 -10.67 6.24
N TRP A 9 -3.24 -11.55 5.97
CA TRP A 9 -4.24 -11.30 4.92
C TRP A 9 -5.06 -10.03 5.20
N PHE A 10 -5.55 -9.87 6.43
CA PHE A 10 -6.27 -8.64 6.81
C PHE A 10 -5.36 -7.42 6.76
N TYR A 11 -4.11 -7.55 7.19
CA TYR A 11 -3.12 -6.48 7.11
C TYR A 11 -2.94 -5.99 5.67
N CYS A 12 -2.64 -6.91 4.74
CA CYS A 12 -2.48 -6.58 3.32
C CYS A 12 -3.77 -6.02 2.71
N ALA A 13 -4.93 -6.59 3.06
CA ALA A 13 -6.23 -6.11 2.56
C ALA A 13 -6.51 -4.67 3.00
N LEU A 14 -6.23 -4.33 4.26
CA LEU A 14 -6.39 -2.97 4.79
C LEU A 14 -5.47 -1.97 4.10
N MET A 15 -4.28 -2.41 3.68
CA MET A 15 -3.35 -1.55 2.97
C MET A 15 -3.75 -1.27 1.51
N CYS A 16 -4.39 -2.24 0.85
CA CYS A 16 -4.87 -2.11 -0.53
C CYS A 16 -6.27 -1.50 -0.65
N ALA A 17 -7.03 -1.42 0.45
CA ALA A 17 -8.38 -0.86 0.48
C ALA A 17 -8.49 0.66 0.20
N PRO A 18 -7.56 1.53 0.66
CA PRO A 18 -7.75 2.98 0.60
C PRO A 18 -7.98 3.56 -0.81
N PRO A 19 -7.33 3.06 -1.89
CA PRO A 19 -7.65 3.47 -3.25
C PRO A 19 -9.05 3.09 -3.70
N LEU A 20 -9.62 1.98 -3.21
CA LEU A 20 -10.99 1.56 -3.53
C LEU A 20 -12.04 2.47 -2.90
N PHE A 21 -11.70 3.12 -1.78
CA PHE A 21 -12.56 4.08 -1.09
C PHE A 21 -12.29 5.55 -1.49
N GLY A 22 -11.46 5.78 -2.50
CA GLY A 22 -11.22 7.12 -3.07
C GLY A 22 -10.19 7.97 -2.34
N TRP A 23 -9.41 7.42 -1.40
CA TRP A 23 -8.30 8.15 -0.77
C TRP A 23 -7.09 8.28 -1.72
N SER A 24 -6.95 7.37 -2.68
CA SER A 24 -5.98 7.42 -3.76
C SER A 24 -6.57 6.72 -4.99
N SER A 25 -5.83 6.63 -6.09
CA SER A 25 -6.29 5.97 -7.31
C SER A 25 -5.22 5.03 -7.86
N TYR A 26 -5.66 3.91 -8.44
CA TYR A 26 -4.80 3.04 -9.25
C TYR A 26 -4.78 3.57 -10.69
N VAL A 27 -3.60 3.93 -11.18
CA VAL A 27 -3.38 4.54 -12.49
C VAL A 27 -2.35 3.68 -13.26
N ALA A 28 -2.46 3.66 -14.59
CA ALA A 28 -1.52 2.95 -15.44
C ALA A 28 -0.12 3.58 -15.36
N GLU A 29 0.91 2.74 -15.19
CA GLU A 29 2.30 3.14 -15.07
C GLU A 29 3.10 2.80 -16.33
N GLY A 30 4.13 3.61 -16.65
CA GLY A 30 5.14 3.32 -17.66
C GLY A 30 4.57 3.27 -19.08
N PHE A 31 4.72 2.12 -19.76
CA PHE A 31 4.17 1.86 -21.10
C PHE A 31 2.66 1.56 -21.09
N LEU A 32 1.96 1.87 -19.99
CA LEU A 32 0.53 1.62 -19.80
C LEU A 32 0.13 0.13 -19.88
N THR A 33 1.06 -0.77 -19.59
CA THR A 33 0.82 -2.23 -19.54
C THR A 33 0.64 -2.76 -18.11
N SER A 34 0.84 -1.90 -17.11
CA SER A 34 0.71 -2.24 -15.69
C SER A 34 0.03 -1.10 -14.93
N CYS A 35 -0.60 -1.41 -13.80
CA CYS A 35 -1.25 -0.43 -12.94
C CYS A 35 -0.54 -0.36 -11.58
N SER A 36 -0.39 0.85 -11.06
CA SER A 36 0.19 1.13 -9.74
C SER A 36 -0.62 2.22 -9.05
N TRP A 37 -0.30 2.54 -7.81
CA TRP A 37 -0.95 3.67 -7.13
C TRP A 37 -0.44 4.99 -7.70
N ASP A 38 -1.26 6.04 -7.66
CA ASP A 38 -0.86 7.34 -8.16
C ASP A 38 0.10 8.06 -7.20
N TYR A 39 1.40 7.84 -7.42
CA TYR A 39 2.49 8.52 -6.73
C TYR A 39 3.01 9.77 -7.48
N LEU A 40 2.50 10.05 -8.69
CA LEU A 40 2.92 11.17 -9.51
C LEU A 40 2.17 12.45 -9.12
N THR A 41 0.87 12.34 -8.87
CA THR A 41 0.03 13.46 -8.48
C THR A 41 0.34 13.90 -7.05
N ARG A 42 0.69 15.18 -6.88
CA ARG A 42 1.09 15.75 -5.57
C ARG A 42 -0.07 16.34 -4.77
N THR A 43 -1.15 15.59 -4.62
CA THR A 43 -2.21 15.93 -3.67
C THR A 43 -1.80 15.47 -2.26
N PRO A 44 -2.27 16.14 -1.20
CA PRO A 44 -2.00 15.71 0.18
C PRO A 44 -2.52 14.29 0.45
N ALA A 45 -3.65 13.91 -0.17
CA ALA A 45 -4.23 12.58 -0.11
C ALA A 45 -3.28 11.50 -0.65
N ASN A 46 -2.82 11.63 -1.90
CA ASN A 46 -1.92 10.66 -2.53
C ASN A 46 -0.57 10.59 -1.80
N ARG A 47 -0.06 11.73 -1.32
CA ARG A 47 1.22 11.80 -0.59
C ARG A 47 1.12 11.08 0.75
N ALA A 48 0.02 11.27 1.48
CA ALA A 48 -0.26 10.53 2.71
C ALA A 48 -0.36 9.02 2.44
N TYR A 49 -1.01 8.62 1.34
CA TYR A 49 -1.10 7.22 0.94
C TYR A 49 0.27 6.60 0.62
N CYS A 50 1.17 7.32 -0.06
CA CYS A 50 2.53 6.86 -0.31
C CYS A 50 3.32 6.64 1.00
N ILE A 51 3.22 7.58 1.95
CA ILE A 51 3.88 7.44 3.27
C ILE A 51 3.29 6.27 4.06
N TYR A 52 1.97 6.10 4.02
CA TYR A 52 1.27 4.98 4.63
C TYR A 52 1.74 3.63 4.07
N LEU A 53 1.83 3.48 2.75
CA LEU A 53 2.35 2.26 2.11
C LEU A 53 3.82 2.02 2.45
N LEU A 54 4.66 3.06 2.49
CA LEU A 54 6.07 2.91 2.83
C LEU A 54 6.26 2.45 4.28
N THR A 55 5.55 3.09 5.21
CA THR A 55 5.71 2.82 6.65
C THR A 55 5.15 1.44 7.01
N LEU A 56 3.91 1.13 6.63
CA LEU A 56 3.28 -0.13 6.98
C LEU A 56 3.67 -1.27 6.02
N GLY A 57 3.90 -0.99 4.74
CA GLY A 57 4.12 -2.02 3.74
C GLY A 57 5.58 -2.45 3.64
N PHE A 58 6.50 -1.59 4.10
CA PHE A 58 7.93 -1.85 4.02
C PHE A 58 8.63 -1.74 5.36
N VAL A 59 8.53 -0.60 6.06
CA VAL A 59 9.32 -0.38 7.30
C VAL A 59 8.92 -1.36 8.40
N VAL A 60 7.63 -1.60 8.64
CA VAL A 60 7.15 -2.54 9.66
C VAL A 60 7.55 -4.00 9.37
N PRO A 61 7.36 -4.55 8.16
CA PRO A 61 7.85 -5.89 7.84
C PRO A 61 9.37 -6.02 7.96
N VAL A 62 10.13 -5.02 7.50
CA VAL A 62 11.59 -5.03 7.60
C VAL A 62 12.04 -4.99 9.05
N SER A 63 11.41 -4.20 9.92
CA SER A 63 11.77 -4.16 11.34
C SER A 63 11.48 -5.49 12.04
N VAL A 64 10.38 -6.17 11.70
CA VAL A 64 10.06 -7.51 12.22
C VAL A 64 11.01 -8.59 11.72
N ILE A 65 11.59 -8.43 10.52
CA ILE A 65 12.60 -9.36 9.99
C ILE A 65 13.97 -9.10 10.64
N ALA A 66 14.28 -7.84 10.95
CA ALA A 66 15.58 -7.43 11.46
C ALA A 66 15.80 -7.70 12.97
N TYR A 67 14.71 -7.84 13.75
CA TYR A 67 14.72 -8.17 15.18
C TYR A 67 14.31 -9.62 15.42
#